data_AF-A0A373CRB5-F1
#
_entry.id   AF-A0A373CRB5-F1
#
_cell.length_a   1.000
_cell.length_b   1.000
_cell.length_c   1.000
_cell.angle_alpha   90.00
_cell.angle_beta   90.00
_cell.angle_gamma   90.00
#
_symmetry.space_group_name_H-M   'P 1'
#
loop_
_entity.id
_entity.type
_entity.pdbx_description
1 polymer ?
#
loop_
_entity_poly.entity_id
_entity_poly.type
_entity_poly.pdbx_seq_one_letter_code
_entity_poly.pdbx_strand_id
1 'polypeptide(L)'
;MKTIRQIADEIGVSKQAVYKRYKGKLHTVCAPYTHTEQGVLYLSEQAETLIKQDFLKDDRSNGAHTDTHTERSIGAVPEQSQEAGVVAVLQATIDTLQGQLEVKDRQIEELNARLAEVSAALLAAQQTAAAAQALHAGTIQQQLLTGEAGADQQGQEPEQKRGWFSKLFGK
;
A
#
# COMPACT_ATOMS: atom_id res chain seq x y z
N MET A 1 1.82 30.79 -6.45
CA MET A 1 2.46 31.79 -5.56
C MET A 1 1.68 33.09 -5.66
N LYS A 2 1.28 33.67 -4.53
CA LYS A 2 0.53 34.94 -4.47
C LYS A 2 1.27 35.99 -3.66
N THR A 3 0.98 37.25 -3.92
CA THR A 3 1.47 38.36 -3.10
C THR A 3 0.48 38.68 -1.98
N ILE A 4 0.96 39.39 -0.95
CA ILE A 4 0.09 39.92 0.13
C ILE A 4 -1.09 40.72 -0.43
N ARG A 5 -0.89 41.44 -1.55
CA ARG A 5 -1.96 42.21 -2.18
C ARG A 5 -3.07 41.31 -2.73
N GLN A 6 -2.70 40.28 -3.48
CA GLN A 6 -3.68 39.35 -4.06
C GLN A 6 -4.47 38.62 -2.98
N ILE A 7 -3.81 38.22 -1.88
CA ILE A 7 -4.50 37.59 -0.76
C ILE A 7 -5.46 38.56 -0.08
N ALA A 8 -5.05 39.83 0.09
CA ALA A 8 -5.89 40.87 0.66
C ALA A 8 -7.14 41.15 -0.19
N ASP A 9 -6.97 41.23 -1.50
CA ASP A 9 -8.07 41.42 -2.45
C ASP A 9 -9.06 40.23 -2.40
N GLU A 10 -8.57 39.00 -2.22
CA GLU A 10 -9.40 37.79 -2.13
C GLU A 10 -10.19 37.68 -0.82
N ILE A 11 -9.64 38.14 0.31
CA ILE A 11 -10.33 38.12 1.60
C ILE A 11 -11.08 39.42 1.91
N GLY A 12 -11.04 40.41 1.01
CA GLY A 12 -11.75 41.68 1.16
C GLY A 12 -11.20 42.61 2.24
N VAL A 13 -9.92 42.46 2.62
CA VAL A 13 -9.29 43.33 3.64
C VAL A 13 -8.17 44.18 3.04
N SER A 14 -7.68 45.17 3.78
CA SER A 14 -6.55 45.98 3.29
C SER A 14 -5.24 45.19 3.25
N LYS A 15 -4.40 45.45 2.23
CA LYS A 15 -3.02 44.92 2.13
C LYS A 15 -2.23 45.13 3.43
N GLN A 16 -2.42 46.27 4.10
CA GLN A 16 -1.74 46.61 5.35
C GLN A 16 -2.18 45.71 6.51
N ALA A 17 -3.47 45.38 6.61
CA ALA A 17 -3.96 44.45 7.61
C ALA A 17 -3.28 43.08 7.47
N VAL A 18 -3.23 42.55 6.24
CA VAL A 18 -2.56 41.28 5.95
C VAL A 18 -1.07 41.35 6.27
N TYR A 19 -0.39 42.44 5.88
CA TYR A 19 1.03 42.63 6.18
C TYR A 19 1.32 42.67 7.69
N LYS A 20 0.48 43.34 8.48
CA LYS A 20 0.61 43.40 9.94
C LYS A 20 0.45 42.03 10.59
N ARG A 21 -0.54 41.23 10.14
CA ARG A 21 -0.75 39.85 10.62
C ARG A 21 0.41 38.94 10.27
N TYR A 22 0.86 39.02 9.01
CA TYR A 22 2.01 38.30 8.50
C TYR A 22 3.28 38.60 9.32
N LYS A 23 3.61 39.88 9.52
CA LYS A 23 4.84 40.27 10.24
C LYS A 23 4.77 40.03 11.75
N GLY A 24 3.57 39.93 12.31
CA GLY A 24 3.34 39.62 13.72
C GLY A 24 3.16 38.13 13.96
N LYS A 25 1.93 37.75 14.32
CA LYS A 25 1.54 36.39 14.75
C LYS A 25 1.91 35.30 13.75
N LEU A 26 1.82 35.58 12.45
CA LEU A 26 2.00 34.57 11.41
C LEU A 26 3.44 34.47 10.88
N HIS A 27 4.37 35.28 11.38
CA HIS A 27 5.71 35.38 10.80
C HIS A 27 6.46 34.05 10.85
N THR A 28 6.51 33.44 12.02
CA THR A 28 7.24 32.18 12.25
C THR A 28 6.65 31.02 11.46
N VAL A 29 5.33 30.95 11.35
CA VAL A 29 4.63 29.85 10.66
C VAL A 29 4.63 30.03 9.14
N CYS A 30 4.64 31.26 8.63
CA CYS A 30 4.68 31.53 7.19
C CYS A 30 6.09 31.62 6.62
N ALA A 31 7.12 31.92 7.43
CA ALA A 31 8.50 32.06 6.99
C ALA A 31 9.00 30.94 6.04
N PRO A 32 8.81 29.63 6.33
CA PRO A 32 9.29 28.57 5.43
C PRO A 32 8.54 28.48 4.10
N TYR A 33 7.40 29.15 3.99
CA TYR A 33 6.49 29.14 2.85
C TYR A 33 6.51 30.47 2.08
N THR A 34 7.50 31.31 2.37
CA THR A 34 7.67 32.62 1.75
C THR A 34 8.93 32.68 0.93
N HIS A 35 8.86 33.39 -0.19
CA HIS A 35 9.98 33.63 -1.07
C HIS A 35 10.02 35.11 -1.43
N THR A 36 11.21 35.71 -1.41
CA THR A 36 11.37 37.13 -1.75
C THR A 36 12.18 37.25 -3.03
N GLU A 37 11.56 37.78 -4.08
CA GLU A 37 12.24 38.11 -5.33
C GLU A 37 12.17 39.61 -5.57
N GLN A 38 13.34 40.24 -5.78
CA GLN A 38 13.43 41.67 -6.09
C GLN A 38 12.66 42.57 -5.10
N GLY A 39 12.61 42.19 -3.82
CA GLY A 39 11.90 42.93 -2.76
C GLY A 39 10.39 42.69 -2.69
N VAL A 40 9.84 41.82 -3.53
CA VAL A 40 8.44 41.40 -3.49
C VAL A 40 8.31 40.06 -2.76
N LEU A 41 7.44 40.02 -1.74
CA LEU A 41 7.14 38.82 -0.99
C LEU A 41 6.07 37.98 -1.70
N TYR A 42 6.43 36.76 -2.02
CA TYR A 42 5.57 35.72 -2.57
C TYR A 42 5.29 34.65 -1.52
N LEU A 43 4.03 34.25 -1.46
CA LEU A 43 3.48 33.29 -0.51
C LEU A 43 3.05 32.06 -1.28
N SER A 44 3.44 30.88 -0.80
CA SER A 44 2.91 29.62 -1.32
C SER A 44 1.45 29.43 -0.91
N GLU A 45 0.81 28.41 -1.48
CA GLU A 45 -0.58 28.06 -1.14
C GLU A 45 -0.75 27.74 0.35
N GLN A 46 0.28 27.17 0.99
CA GLN A 46 0.29 26.90 2.42
C GLN A 46 0.28 28.19 3.23
N ALA A 47 1.14 29.16 2.89
CA ALA A 47 1.15 30.46 3.56
C ALA A 47 -0.15 31.25 3.33
N GLU A 48 -0.68 31.19 2.10
CA GLU A 48 -1.99 31.77 1.78
C GLU A 48 -3.09 31.19 2.68
N THR A 49 -3.13 29.86 2.84
CA THR A 49 -4.12 29.18 3.67
C THR A 49 -4.01 29.60 5.13
N LEU A 50 -2.79 29.67 5.68
CA LEU A 50 -2.54 30.12 7.06
C LEU A 50 -3.03 31.55 7.30
N ILE A 51 -2.77 32.46 6.35
CA ILE A 51 -3.23 33.85 6.41
C ILE A 51 -4.76 33.91 6.34
N LYS A 52 -5.38 33.24 5.37
CA LYS A 52 -6.84 33.22 5.22
C LYS A 52 -7.54 32.69 6.47
N GLN A 53 -7.02 31.63 7.07
CA GLN A 53 -7.56 31.06 8.31
C GLN A 53 -7.45 32.01 9.52
N ASP A 54 -6.36 32.77 9.65
CA ASP A 54 -6.20 33.74 10.73
C ASP A 54 -7.28 34.83 10.65
N PHE A 55 -7.51 35.38 9.46
CA PHE A 55 -8.54 36.39 9.23
C PHE A 55 -9.96 35.84 9.44
N LEU A 56 -10.24 34.63 8.96
CA LEU A 56 -11.55 34.01 9.16
C LEU A 56 -11.86 33.74 10.65
N LYS A 57 -10.84 33.41 11.45
CA LYS A 57 -10.98 33.23 12.90
C LYS A 57 -11.19 34.55 13.64
N ASP A 58 -10.58 35.63 13.17
CA ASP A 58 -10.73 36.95 13.79
C ASP A 58 -12.04 37.64 13.42
N ASP A 59 -12.58 37.46 12.21
CA ASP A 59 -13.92 37.97 11.87
C ASP A 59 -15.01 37.32 12.74
N ARG A 60 -14.80 36.06 13.19
CA ARG A 60 -15.67 35.40 14.18
C ARG A 60 -15.49 35.93 15.60
N SER A 61 -14.39 36.62 15.90
CA SER A 61 -14.10 37.16 17.23
C SER A 61 -14.34 38.66 17.37
N ASN A 62 -14.39 39.42 16.27
CA ASN A 62 -14.47 40.89 16.29
C ASN A 62 -15.69 41.43 15.55
N GLY A 63 -16.87 40.88 15.88
CA GLY A 63 -18.15 41.51 15.60
C GLY A 63 -18.50 42.59 16.65
N ALA A 64 -17.67 43.61 16.82
CA ALA A 64 -18.06 44.81 17.56
C ALA A 64 -17.36 46.03 16.95
N HIS A 65 -18.16 47.09 16.73
CA HIS A 65 -17.82 48.41 16.18
C HIS A 65 -18.06 48.58 14.67
N THR A 66 -19.34 48.65 14.28
CA THR A 66 -19.92 49.92 13.78
C THR A 66 -21.42 49.92 14.08
N ASP A 67 -21.90 51.05 14.60
CA ASP A 67 -23.23 51.28 15.14
C ASP A 67 -24.35 51.10 14.10
N THR A 68 -25.33 50.22 14.34
CA THR A 68 -26.78 50.54 14.31
C THR A 68 -27.65 49.35 14.76
N HIS A 69 -28.47 49.59 15.79
CA HIS A 69 -29.81 49.06 16.06
C HIS A 69 -30.09 47.52 15.98
N THR A 70 -30.42 46.96 17.16
CA THR A 70 -31.50 45.98 17.40
C THR A 70 -31.70 44.87 16.35
N GLU A 71 -31.17 43.68 16.63
CA GLU A 71 -32.00 42.48 16.83
C GLU A 71 -31.18 41.28 17.32
N ARG A 72 -31.82 40.53 18.20
CA ARG A 72 -31.37 39.32 18.89
C ARG A 72 -31.01 38.21 17.89
N SER A 73 -29.73 38.03 17.57
CA SER A 73 -29.28 36.85 16.80
C SER A 73 -28.87 35.70 17.73
N ILE A 74 -29.79 34.75 17.85
CA ILE A 74 -29.54 33.39 18.35
C ILE A 74 -28.74 32.66 17.26
N GLY A 75 -27.60 32.05 17.60
CA GLY A 75 -26.99 31.01 16.75
C GLY A 75 -25.48 30.99 16.66
N ALA A 76 -24.77 30.77 17.78
CA ALA A 76 -23.34 30.43 17.78
C ALA A 76 -23.13 28.99 18.28
N VAL A 77 -23.74 28.01 17.62
CA VAL A 77 -23.49 26.57 17.81
C VAL A 77 -23.58 25.73 16.49
N PRO A 78 -23.00 26.10 15.32
CA PRO A 78 -22.80 25.11 14.24
C PRO A 78 -21.35 24.63 14.08
N GLU A 79 -20.36 25.50 14.26
CA GLU A 79 -19.01 25.22 13.76
C GLU A 79 -18.23 24.20 14.58
N GLN A 80 -18.29 24.26 15.91
CA GLN A 80 -17.66 23.25 16.76
C GLN A 80 -18.29 21.86 16.58
N SER A 81 -19.61 21.80 16.32
CA SER A 81 -20.30 20.55 16.05
C SER A 81 -19.93 19.97 14.69
N GLN A 82 -19.68 20.82 13.69
CA GLN A 82 -19.27 20.40 12.36
C GLN A 82 -17.82 19.91 12.33
N GLU A 83 -16.90 20.62 13.00
CA GLU A 83 -15.51 20.18 13.15
C GLU A 83 -15.41 18.86 13.92
N ALA A 84 -16.17 18.71 15.01
CA ALA A 84 -16.24 17.43 15.74
C ALA A 84 -16.77 16.28 14.88
N GLY A 85 -17.78 16.55 14.03
CA GLY A 85 -18.30 15.57 13.07
C GLY A 85 -17.26 15.14 12.03
N VAL A 86 -16.49 16.09 11.48
CA VAL A 86 -15.40 15.78 10.54
C VAL A 86 -14.29 14.95 11.21
N VAL A 87 -13.90 15.32 12.44
CA VAL A 87 -12.91 14.55 13.20
C VAL A 87 -13.40 13.13 13.49
N ALA A 88 -14.67 12.95 13.83
CA ALA A 88 -15.26 11.63 14.07
C ALA A 88 -15.23 10.74 12.82
N VAL A 89 -15.55 11.30 11.63
CA VAL A 89 -15.49 10.56 10.36
C VAL A 89 -14.05 10.19 10.01
N LEU A 90 -13.10 11.11 10.19
CA LEU A 90 -11.69 10.83 9.95
C LEU A 90 -11.16 9.75 10.89
N GLN A 91 -11.52 9.80 12.18
CA GLN A 91 -11.13 8.75 13.14
C GLN A 91 -11.72 7.40 12.76
N ALA A 92 -13.02 7.32 12.44
CA ALA A 92 -13.65 6.09 12.00
C ALA A 92 -13.03 5.53 10.70
N THR A 93 -12.60 6.42 9.80
CA THR A 93 -11.89 6.04 8.57
C THR A 93 -10.50 5.49 8.89
N ILE A 94 -9.77 6.12 9.82
CA ILE A 94 -8.46 5.63 10.29
C ILE A 94 -8.61 4.24 10.92
N ASP A 95 -9.56 4.06 11.83
CA ASP A 95 -9.79 2.79 12.51
C ASP A 95 -10.15 1.69 11.50
N THR A 96 -10.97 2.03 10.49
CA THR A 96 -11.31 1.10 9.39
C THR A 96 -10.08 0.75 8.56
N LEU A 97 -9.26 1.72 8.18
CA LEU A 97 -8.04 1.48 7.40
C LEU A 97 -7.01 0.66 8.19
N GLN A 98 -6.87 0.91 9.49
CA GLN A 98 -6.01 0.13 10.38
C GLN A 98 -6.49 -1.32 10.48
N GLY A 99 -7.79 -1.56 10.72
CA GLY A 99 -8.34 -2.91 10.71
C GLY A 99 -8.16 -3.63 9.37
N GLN A 100 -8.29 -2.90 8.25
CA GLN A 100 -8.03 -3.43 6.92
C GLN A 100 -6.56 -3.79 6.66
N LEU A 101 -5.61 -3.06 7.27
CA LEU A 101 -4.18 -3.36 7.21
C LEU A 101 -3.87 -4.62 8.00
N GLU A 102 -4.33 -4.71 9.25
CA GLU A 102 -4.11 -5.89 10.10
C GLU A 102 -4.62 -7.20 9.49
N VAL A 103 -5.76 -7.15 8.78
CA VAL A 103 -6.28 -8.32 8.07
C VAL A 103 -5.38 -8.68 6.87
N LYS A 104 -4.90 -7.69 6.11
CA LYS A 104 -4.00 -7.94 4.98
C LYS A 104 -2.65 -8.48 5.44
N ASP A 105 -2.10 -7.95 6.53
CA ASP A 105 -0.83 -8.41 7.09
C ASP A 105 -0.93 -9.88 7.52
N ARG A 106 -2.02 -10.27 8.22
CA ARG A 106 -2.29 -11.68 8.54
C ARG A 106 -2.43 -12.56 7.30
N GLN A 107 -3.12 -12.09 6.26
CA GLN A 107 -3.23 -12.83 5.00
C GLN A 107 -1.87 -13.02 4.31
N ILE A 108 -0.99 -12.01 4.36
CA ILE A 108 0.37 -12.11 3.82
C ILE A 108 1.19 -13.13 4.60
N GLU A 109 1.12 -13.09 5.94
CA GLU A 109 1.80 -14.08 6.80
C GLU A 109 1.34 -15.51 6.48
N GLU A 110 0.03 -15.73 6.36
CA GLU A 110 -0.52 -17.04 6.03
C GLU A 110 -0.08 -17.53 4.63
N LEU A 111 -0.10 -16.64 3.63
CA LEU A 111 0.37 -16.97 2.28
C LEU A 111 1.86 -17.32 2.26
N ASN A 112 2.68 -16.59 3.00
CA ASN A 112 4.11 -16.88 3.12
C ASN A 112 4.37 -18.22 3.80
N ALA A 113 3.60 -18.55 4.85
CA ALA A 113 3.70 -19.85 5.52
C ALA A 113 3.33 -21.00 4.58
N ARG A 114 2.22 -20.87 3.85
CA ARG A 114 1.80 -21.87 2.84
C ARG A 114 2.82 -22.00 1.71
N LEU A 115 3.39 -20.90 1.25
CA LEU A 115 4.44 -20.92 0.22
C LEU A 115 5.67 -21.67 0.70
N ALA A 116 6.11 -21.43 1.94
CA ALA A 116 7.23 -22.15 2.54
C ALA A 116 6.95 -23.66 2.66
N GLU A 117 5.74 -24.04 3.09
CA GLU A 117 5.32 -25.44 3.17
C GLU A 117 5.32 -26.12 1.80
N VAL A 118 4.70 -25.50 0.78
CA VAL A 118 4.67 -26.04 -0.58
C VAL A 118 6.07 -26.13 -1.17
N SER A 119 6.94 -25.14 -0.91
CA SER A 119 8.33 -25.17 -1.36
C SER A 119 9.11 -26.32 -0.73
N ALA A 120 8.91 -26.58 0.57
CA ALA A 120 9.55 -27.71 1.25
C ALA A 120 9.04 -29.06 0.71
N ALA A 121 7.72 -29.19 0.52
CA ALA A 121 7.12 -30.39 -0.05
C ALA A 121 7.60 -30.67 -1.48
N LEU A 122 7.71 -29.62 -2.31
CA LEU A 122 8.24 -29.72 -3.67
C LEU A 122 9.69 -30.21 -3.67
N LEU A 123 10.53 -29.66 -2.78
CA LEU A 123 11.92 -30.08 -2.67
C LEU A 123 12.03 -31.55 -2.22
N ALA A 124 11.21 -31.97 -1.26
CA ALA A 124 11.15 -33.37 -0.83
C ALA A 124 10.67 -34.31 -1.97
N ALA A 125 9.69 -33.88 -2.76
CA ALA A 125 9.22 -34.64 -3.92
C ALA A 125 10.29 -34.76 -5.01
N GLN A 126 11.03 -33.68 -5.28
CA GLN A 126 12.15 -33.69 -6.23
C GLN A 126 13.28 -34.63 -5.78
N GLN A 127 13.65 -34.58 -4.50
CA GLN A 127 14.64 -35.50 -3.92
C GLN A 127 14.18 -36.95 -4.02
N THR A 128 12.90 -37.22 -3.75
CA THR A 128 12.31 -38.56 -3.86
C THR A 128 12.35 -39.05 -5.30
N ALA A 129 11.99 -38.20 -6.28
CA ALA A 129 12.05 -38.55 -7.70
C ALA A 129 13.49 -38.84 -8.15
N ALA A 130 14.46 -38.03 -7.73
CA ALA A 130 15.88 -38.23 -8.03
C ALA A 130 16.42 -39.53 -7.41
N ALA A 131 16.06 -39.81 -6.14
CA ALA A 131 16.43 -41.05 -5.46
C ALA A 131 15.83 -42.28 -6.16
N ALA A 132 14.56 -42.23 -6.55
CA ALA A 132 13.91 -43.30 -7.31
C ALA A 132 14.63 -43.53 -8.65
N GLN A 133 14.96 -42.47 -9.39
CA GLN A 133 15.70 -42.58 -10.65
C GLN A 133 17.09 -43.20 -10.44
N ALA A 134 17.83 -42.79 -9.40
CA ALA A 134 19.15 -43.36 -9.09
C ALA A 134 19.05 -44.85 -8.71
N LEU A 135 18.04 -45.24 -7.93
CA LEU A 135 17.78 -46.65 -7.60
C LEU A 135 17.41 -47.47 -8.83
N HIS A 136 16.57 -46.94 -9.72
CA HIS A 136 16.24 -47.59 -10.99
C HIS A 136 17.48 -47.76 -11.88
N ALA A 137 18.32 -46.73 -12.03
CA ALA A 137 19.56 -46.82 -12.79
C ALA A 137 20.53 -47.86 -12.19
N GLY A 138 20.70 -47.87 -10.86
CA GLY A 138 21.53 -48.85 -10.16
C GLY A 138 21.01 -50.28 -10.33
N THR A 139 19.68 -50.47 -10.34
CA THR A 139 19.06 -51.78 -10.56
C THR A 139 19.34 -52.30 -11.98
N ILE A 140 19.26 -51.42 -12.99
CA ILE A 140 19.58 -51.77 -14.38
C ILE A 140 21.05 -52.15 -14.52
N GLN A 141 21.97 -51.39 -13.91
CA GLN A 141 23.39 -51.72 -13.94
C GLN A 141 23.70 -53.05 -13.25
N GLN A 142 23.03 -53.35 -12.12
CA GLN A 142 23.17 -54.64 -11.46
C GLN A 142 22.63 -55.79 -12.31
N GLN A 143 21.50 -55.61 -13.00
CA GLN A 143 20.96 -56.60 -13.95
C GLN A 143 21.87 -56.83 -15.15
N LEU A 144 22.53 -55.78 -15.66
CA LEU A 144 23.52 -55.92 -16.74
C LEU A 144 24.75 -56.69 -16.27
N LEU A 145 25.30 -56.36 -15.08
CA LEU A 145 26.47 -57.06 -14.53
C LEU A 145 26.17 -58.51 -14.14
N THR A 146 24.98 -58.80 -13.60
CA THR A 146 24.54 -60.19 -13.33
C THR A 146 24.14 -60.93 -14.61
N GLY A 147 23.67 -60.21 -15.63
CA GLY A 147 23.45 -60.74 -16.98
C GLY A 147 24.75 -61.10 -17.70
N GLU A 148 25.80 -60.28 -17.58
CA GLU A 148 27.15 -60.57 -18.09
C GLU A 148 27.85 -61.67 -17.28
N ALA A 149 27.71 -61.70 -15.95
CA ALA A 149 28.26 -62.77 -15.12
C ALA A 149 27.53 -64.13 -15.28
N GLY A 150 26.32 -64.14 -15.84
CA GLY A 150 25.56 -65.34 -16.19
C GLY A 150 25.70 -65.77 -17.66
N ALA A 151 26.20 -64.90 -18.54
CA ALA A 151 26.32 -65.18 -19.97
C ALA A 151 27.44 -66.18 -20.33
N ASP A 152 28.39 -66.41 -19.42
CA ASP A 152 29.45 -67.43 -19.62
C ASP A 152 29.00 -68.86 -19.23
N GLN A 153 27.75 -69.08 -18.81
CA GLN A 153 27.23 -70.44 -18.53
C GLN A 153 25.94 -70.85 -19.24
N GLN A 154 25.27 -69.98 -20.00
CA GLN A 154 24.05 -70.38 -20.72
C GLN A 154 24.00 -69.80 -22.14
N GLY A 155 24.76 -70.42 -23.03
CA GLY A 155 24.40 -70.49 -24.44
C GLY A 155 23.11 -71.30 -24.62
N GLN A 156 21.97 -70.65 -24.47
CA GLN A 156 20.71 -71.09 -25.06
C GLN A 156 19.99 -69.87 -25.63
N GLU A 157 19.99 -69.80 -26.96
CA GLU A 157 19.28 -68.80 -27.75
C GLU A 157 17.81 -68.66 -27.31
N PRO A 158 17.22 -67.45 -27.33
CA PRO A 158 15.78 -67.33 -27.17
C PRO A 158 15.09 -67.81 -28.45
N GLU A 159 14.70 -69.09 -28.47
CA GLU A 159 13.75 -69.60 -29.45
C GLU A 159 12.48 -68.76 -29.45
N GLN A 160 12.25 -68.10 -30.59
CA GLN A 160 10.96 -67.84 -31.22
C GLN A 160 9.74 -67.74 -30.29
N LYS A 161 9.41 -66.52 -29.87
CA LYS A 161 8.03 -66.15 -29.48
C LYS A 161 7.12 -66.07 -30.71
N ARG A 162 7.03 -67.16 -31.49
CA ARG A 162 5.93 -67.46 -32.42
C ARG A 162 5.08 -68.54 -31.74
N GLY A 163 4.00 -68.17 -31.04
CA GLY A 163 3.13 -69.22 -30.49
C GLY A 163 1.99 -68.89 -29.55
N TRP A 164 1.80 -67.64 -29.11
CA TRP A 164 0.63 -67.28 -28.28
C TRP A 164 -0.53 -66.68 -29.10
N PHE A 165 -0.23 -65.82 -30.08
CA PHE A 165 -1.25 -65.02 -30.77
C PHE A 165 -2.04 -65.74 -31.88
N SER A 166 -1.57 -66.88 -32.40
CA SER A 166 -2.33 -67.61 -33.45
C SER A 166 -3.49 -68.46 -32.90
N LYS A 167 -3.58 -68.62 -31.57
CA LYS A 167 -4.62 -69.45 -30.93
C LYS A 167 -5.92 -68.68 -30.64
N LEU A 168 -5.95 -67.36 -30.81
CA LEU A 168 -7.08 -66.51 -30.42
C LEU A 168 -7.91 -65.96 -31.61
N PHE A 169 -7.46 -66.10 -32.85
CA PHE A 169 -8.14 -65.56 -34.04
C PHE A 169 -8.25 -66.54 -35.22
N GLY A 170 -8.24 -67.85 -34.95
CA GLY A 170 -8.36 -68.88 -35.98
C GLY A 170 -9.71 -69.61 -35.94
N LYS A 171 -10.80 -68.92 -36.31
CA LYS A 171 -11.99 -69.55 -36.92
C LYS A 171 -12.85 -68.51 -37.63
#